data_AF-A0A2V5JI70-F1
#
_entry.id   AF-A0A2V5JI70-F1
#
_cell.length_a   1.000
_cell.length_b   1.000
_cell.length_c   1.000
_cell.angle_alpha   90.00
_cell.angle_beta   90.00
_cell.angle_gamma   90.00
#
_symmetry.space_group_name_H-M   'P 1'
#
loop_
_entity.id
_entity.type
_entity.pdbx_description
1 polymer ?
#
loop_
_entity_poly.entity_id
_entity_poly.type
_entity_poly.pdbx_seq_one_letter_code
_entity_poly.pdbx_strand_id
1 'polypeptide(L)'
;MMRRKDERQLFPEAETHHLQTGKVGSSYYRHLLQAMILRSICWLSFLQFTLTYAIAGESPAPARDGSHDFDFLIGDWKAHVRRLPDRLVGSNNWIDYNGVSNHKKLLDSNANFEQFEIDNPEKHLHIKAQTLRLYNPDTCQWSIYLLDLDKGGFERTASRWRI
;
A
#
# COMPACT_ATOMS: atom_id res chain seq x y z
N MET A 1 28.02 -76.71 26.84
CA MET A 1 26.96 -77.32 27.68
C MET A 1 26.62 -76.32 28.79
N MET A 2 25.38 -75.82 28.87
CA MET A 2 25.01 -74.72 29.80
C MET A 2 24.77 -75.20 31.24
N ARG A 3 25.16 -74.38 32.22
CA ARG A 3 24.63 -74.29 33.60
C ARG A 3 25.10 -72.93 34.17
N ARG A 4 24.20 -72.01 34.59
CA ARG A 4 23.71 -71.79 35.97
C ARG A 4 24.87 -71.81 37.01
N LYS A 5 24.98 -70.89 37.98
CA LYS A 5 23.97 -70.06 38.67
C LYS A 5 24.67 -69.10 39.68
N ASP A 6 23.93 -68.13 40.25
CA ASP A 6 24.17 -67.47 41.57
C ASP A 6 25.52 -66.68 41.70
N GLU A 7 25.84 -65.77 42.65
CA GLU A 7 25.08 -64.94 43.62
C GLU A 7 25.94 -63.71 44.10
N ARG A 8 25.35 -62.53 44.41
CA ARG A 8 25.21 -61.82 45.74
C ARG A 8 26.46 -61.11 46.35
N GLN A 9 26.21 -59.99 47.06
CA GLN A 9 27.09 -59.22 48.00
C GLN A 9 28.14 -58.26 47.38
N LEU A 10 28.61 -57.15 48.00
CA LEU A 10 28.17 -56.36 49.19
C LEU A 10 28.63 -54.88 49.03
N PHE A 11 28.08 -53.94 49.81
CA PHE A 11 28.67 -52.60 49.99
C PHE A 11 30.01 -52.67 50.78
N PRO A 12 30.90 -51.69 50.61
CA PRO A 12 31.15 -50.84 51.77
C PRO A 12 31.28 -49.33 51.47
N GLU A 13 31.06 -48.58 52.54
CA GLU A 13 31.15 -47.12 52.67
C GLU A 13 32.61 -46.67 52.88
N ALA A 14 32.98 -45.50 52.34
CA ALA A 14 34.22 -44.81 52.66
C ALA A 14 34.15 -43.32 52.26
N GLU A 15 33.60 -42.47 53.12
CA GLU A 15 34.03 -41.07 53.15
C GLU A 15 35.46 -41.00 53.69
N THR A 16 36.26 -40.02 53.26
CA THR A 16 36.89 -39.05 54.18
C THR A 16 37.77 -38.01 53.47
N HIS A 17 37.98 -36.91 54.20
CA HIS A 17 39.03 -35.89 54.05
C HIS A 17 38.90 -34.80 52.97
N HIS A 18 38.31 -33.69 53.43
CA HIS A 18 38.54 -32.34 52.92
C HIS A 18 40.02 -32.03 52.67
N LEU A 19 40.31 -31.50 51.49
CA LEU A 19 41.48 -30.65 51.23
C LEU A 19 41.00 -29.32 50.62
N GLN A 20 41.43 -28.21 51.21
CA GLN A 20 41.05 -26.87 50.76
C GLN A 20 41.78 -26.49 49.46
N THR A 21 41.04 -26.02 48.45
CA THR A 21 41.63 -25.39 47.26
C THR A 21 41.01 -24.02 46.96
N GLY A 22 41.81 -22.97 47.23
CA GLY A 22 41.81 -21.65 46.60
C GLY A 22 40.49 -20.95 46.22
N LYS A 23 40.04 -19.99 47.04
CA LYS A 23 39.19 -18.87 46.59
C LYS A 23 39.98 -17.84 45.75
N VAL A 24 40.63 -18.26 44.66
CA VAL A 24 41.38 -17.37 43.76
C VAL A 24 40.90 -17.59 42.33
N GLY A 25 39.80 -16.91 41.96
CA GLY A 25 39.22 -17.01 40.61
C GLY A 25 37.82 -16.44 40.48
N SER A 26 36.99 -16.46 41.53
CA SER A 26 35.57 -16.03 41.35
C SER A 26 35.37 -14.52 41.23
N SER A 27 36.23 -13.68 41.82
CA SER A 27 36.02 -12.22 41.83
C SER A 27 36.31 -11.57 40.46
N TYR A 28 37.47 -11.87 39.86
CA TYR A 28 37.87 -11.33 38.55
C TYR A 28 36.84 -11.64 37.46
N TYR A 29 36.32 -12.86 37.39
CA TYR A 29 35.32 -13.23 36.39
C TYR A 29 33.96 -12.55 36.62
N ARG A 30 33.56 -12.28 37.87
CA ARG A 30 32.33 -11.50 38.17
C ARG A 30 32.47 -10.06 37.69
N HIS A 31 33.60 -9.40 37.97
CA HIS A 31 33.84 -8.03 37.51
C HIS A 31 34.01 -7.93 35.99
N LEU A 32 34.65 -8.91 35.35
CA LEU A 32 34.77 -8.96 33.90
C LEU A 32 33.41 -9.22 33.21
N LEU A 33 32.58 -10.15 33.71
CA LEU A 33 31.22 -10.32 33.18
C LEU A 33 30.36 -9.06 33.37
N GLN A 34 30.38 -8.44 34.55
CA GLN A 34 29.62 -7.21 34.81
C GLN A 34 30.06 -6.07 33.88
N ALA A 35 31.37 -5.89 33.65
CA ALA A 35 31.89 -4.88 32.73
C ALA A 35 31.49 -5.13 31.26
N MET A 36 31.41 -6.39 30.84
CA MET A 36 30.93 -6.74 29.48
C MET A 36 29.43 -6.51 29.33
N ILE A 37 28.62 -6.90 30.32
CA ILE A 37 27.15 -6.70 30.30
C ILE A 37 26.80 -5.21 30.29
N LEU A 38 27.42 -4.39 31.14
CA LEU A 38 27.20 -2.93 31.17
C LEU A 38 27.59 -2.24 29.86
N ARG A 39 28.68 -2.66 29.21
CA ARG A 39 29.09 -2.12 27.90
C ARG A 39 28.12 -2.49 26.78
N SER A 40 27.60 -3.73 26.78
CA SER A 40 26.59 -4.16 25.79
C SER A 40 25.25 -3.44 25.95
N ILE A 41 24.80 -3.21 27.19
CA ILE A 41 23.55 -2.47 27.45
C ILE A 41 23.68 -1.02 26.97
N CYS A 42 24.79 -0.32 27.25
CA CYS A 42 25.01 1.04 26.74
C CYS A 42 25.03 1.11 25.19
N TRP A 43 25.59 0.12 24.50
CA TRP A 43 25.60 0.09 23.03
C TRP A 43 24.23 -0.23 22.42
N LEU A 44 23.46 -1.13 23.03
CA LEU A 44 22.08 -1.41 22.61
C LEU A 44 21.17 -0.19 22.82
N SER A 45 21.30 0.52 23.95
CA SER A 45 20.56 1.77 24.18
C SER A 45 20.95 2.90 23.22
N PHE A 46 22.22 3.02 22.83
CA PHE A 46 22.66 4.01 21.83
C PHE A 46 22.10 3.70 20.43
N LEU A 47 22.03 2.42 20.05
CA LEU A 47 21.47 2.01 18.77
C LEU A 47 19.93 2.21 18.72
N GLN A 48 19.24 1.95 19.84
CA GLN A 48 17.81 2.19 19.96
C GLN A 48 17.47 3.69 19.80
N PHE A 49 18.29 4.59 20.36
CA PHE A 49 18.05 6.04 20.32
C PHE A 49 18.28 6.65 18.92
N THR A 50 19.13 6.05 18.09
CA THR A 50 19.34 6.49 16.70
C THR A 50 18.24 6.05 15.74
N LEU A 51 17.57 4.91 15.99
CA LEU A 51 16.54 4.39 15.07
C LEU A 51 15.21 5.16 15.17
N THR A 52 14.88 5.72 16.34
CA THR A 52 13.63 6.49 16.53
C THR A 52 13.66 7.87 15.85
N TYR A 53 14.83 8.48 15.67
CA TYR A 53 14.94 9.84 15.12
C TYR A 53 14.84 9.91 13.59
N ALA A 54 15.04 8.79 12.88
CA ALA A 54 15.09 8.76 11.41
C ALA A 54 13.74 8.96 10.70
N ILE A 55 12.62 9.02 11.45
CA ILE A 55 11.27 9.30 10.92
C ILE A 55 10.76 10.71 11.26
N ALA A 56 11.55 11.52 11.98
CA ALA A 56 11.22 12.90 12.32
C ALA A 56 11.82 13.87 11.30
N GLY A 57 11.26 13.93 10.08
CA GLY A 57 11.83 14.75 9.00
C GLY A 57 10.90 15.18 7.87
N GLU A 58 9.90 14.37 7.50
CA GLU A 58 8.88 14.80 6.53
C GLU A 58 7.67 15.38 7.26
N SER A 59 7.64 16.70 7.38
CA SER A 59 6.37 17.40 7.55
C SER A 59 5.48 16.98 6.37
N PRO A 60 4.24 16.51 6.60
CA PRO A 60 3.35 16.18 5.50
C PRO A 60 3.22 17.42 4.61
N ALA A 61 3.32 17.21 3.28
CA ALA A 61 3.11 18.28 2.33
C ALA A 61 1.77 18.97 2.62
N PRO A 62 1.67 20.31 2.52
CA PRO A 62 0.42 21.00 2.76
C PRO A 62 -0.67 20.39 1.90
N ALA A 63 -1.85 20.15 2.49
CA ALA A 63 -2.97 19.53 1.80
C ALA A 63 -3.29 20.38 0.55
N ARG A 64 -2.99 19.83 -0.63
CA ARG A 64 -3.23 20.51 -1.91
C ARG A 64 -4.73 20.67 -2.09
N ASP A 65 -5.16 21.84 -2.56
CA ASP A 65 -6.57 22.13 -2.79
C ASP A 65 -7.21 21.11 -3.76
N GLY A 66 -6.61 20.89 -4.93
CA GLY A 66 -7.09 19.89 -5.89
C GLY A 66 -8.41 20.24 -6.59
N SER A 67 -8.99 21.41 -6.32
CA SER A 67 -10.23 21.87 -6.97
C SER A 67 -10.07 22.24 -8.44
N HIS A 68 -8.82 22.25 -8.93
CA HIS A 68 -8.41 22.53 -10.31
C HIS A 68 -7.89 21.28 -11.05
N ASP A 69 -7.98 20.09 -10.46
CA ASP A 69 -7.37 18.86 -11.01
C ASP A 69 -7.85 18.44 -12.40
N PHE A 70 -9.03 18.90 -12.81
CA PHE A 70 -9.60 18.63 -14.13
C PHE A 70 -9.63 19.85 -15.05
N ASP A 71 -9.02 20.99 -14.68
CA ASP A 71 -9.01 22.19 -15.51
C ASP A 71 -8.26 21.96 -16.84
N PHE A 72 -7.33 20.99 -16.87
CA PHE A 72 -6.64 20.57 -18.11
C PHE A 72 -7.57 19.95 -19.16
N LEU A 73 -8.75 19.45 -18.78
CA LEU A 73 -9.73 18.91 -19.73
C LEU A 73 -10.54 20.01 -20.43
N ILE A 74 -10.63 21.21 -19.87
CA ILE A 74 -11.56 22.24 -20.34
C ILE A 74 -11.18 22.72 -21.74
N GLY A 75 -12.13 22.67 -22.68
CA GLY A 75 -11.94 22.98 -24.09
C GLY A 75 -12.63 21.98 -25.03
N ASP A 76 -12.49 22.24 -26.33
CA ASP A 76 -13.03 21.40 -27.40
C ASP A 76 -11.91 20.53 -28.01
N TRP A 77 -12.05 19.21 -27.92
CA TRP A 77 -11.02 18.26 -28.30
C TRP A 77 -11.47 17.35 -29.45
N LYS A 78 -10.52 16.97 -30.32
CA LYS A 78 -10.73 15.88 -31.28
C LYS A 78 -10.50 14.54 -30.57
N ALA A 79 -11.49 13.66 -30.64
CA ALA A 79 -11.43 12.32 -30.08
C ALA A 79 -11.07 11.29 -31.16
N HIS A 80 -10.12 10.41 -30.85
CA HIS A 80 -9.85 9.19 -31.60
C HIS A 80 -9.80 8.03 -30.61
N VAL A 81 -10.74 7.08 -30.74
CA VAL A 81 -10.97 6.02 -29.74
C VAL A 81 -11.03 4.67 -30.42
N ARG A 82 -10.43 3.66 -29.78
CA ARG A 82 -10.54 2.26 -30.23
C ARG A 82 -11.24 1.43 -29.17
N ARG A 83 -12.29 0.71 -29.57
CA ARG A 83 -13.04 -0.21 -28.72
C ARG A 83 -12.76 -1.65 -29.12
N LEU A 84 -12.42 -2.51 -28.16
CA LEU A 84 -12.51 -3.96 -28.30
C LEU A 84 -13.89 -4.39 -27.78
N PRO A 85 -14.82 -4.87 -28.64
CA PRO A 85 -16.13 -5.32 -28.21
C PRO A 85 -16.03 -6.59 -27.35
N ASP A 86 -15.34 -7.61 -27.88
CA ASP A 86 -15.21 -8.92 -27.26
C ASP A 86 -13.98 -8.97 -26.36
N ARG A 87 -14.14 -8.51 -25.12
CA ARG A 87 -13.05 -8.43 -24.14
C ARG A 87 -12.76 -9.79 -23.51
N LEU A 88 -11.49 -10.03 -23.15
CA LEU A 88 -11.01 -11.19 -22.39
C LEU A 88 -11.19 -12.57 -23.08
N VAL A 89 -11.59 -12.61 -24.36
CA VAL A 89 -11.70 -13.85 -25.16
C VAL A 89 -10.54 -14.06 -26.15
N GLY A 90 -9.43 -13.32 -25.98
CA GLY A 90 -8.29 -13.34 -26.91
C GLY A 90 -8.52 -12.64 -28.26
N SER A 91 -9.62 -11.89 -28.40
CA SER A 91 -9.94 -11.13 -29.61
C SER A 91 -8.98 -9.96 -29.82
N ASN A 92 -8.61 -9.71 -31.07
CA ASN A 92 -7.86 -8.53 -31.53
C ASN A 92 -8.71 -7.63 -32.46
N ASN A 93 -10.02 -7.83 -32.50
CA ASN A 93 -10.94 -7.14 -33.43
C ASN A 93 -11.32 -5.76 -32.89
N TRP A 94 -10.45 -4.78 -33.09
CA TRP A 94 -10.70 -3.39 -32.71
C TRP A 94 -11.71 -2.70 -33.64
N ILE A 95 -12.44 -1.74 -33.08
CA ILE A 95 -13.27 -0.79 -33.81
C ILE A 95 -12.78 0.61 -33.47
N ASP A 96 -12.24 1.29 -34.47
CA ASP A 96 -11.82 2.68 -34.42
C ASP A 96 -13.04 3.62 -34.56
N TYR A 97 -12.98 4.76 -33.88
CA TYR A 97 -13.98 5.82 -33.89
C TYR A 97 -13.30 7.18 -33.89
N ASN A 98 -13.91 8.15 -34.56
CA ASN A 98 -13.46 9.55 -34.56
C ASN A 98 -14.61 10.47 -34.15
N GLY A 99 -14.31 11.61 -33.53
CA GLY A 99 -15.31 12.60 -33.17
C GLY A 99 -14.77 13.69 -32.26
N VAL A 100 -15.55 14.09 -31.26
CA VAL A 100 -15.22 15.23 -30.38
C VAL A 100 -15.47 14.92 -28.90
N SER A 101 -14.72 15.61 -28.04
CA SER A 101 -14.97 15.69 -26.60
C SER A 101 -14.92 17.15 -26.16
N ASN A 102 -16.05 17.72 -25.77
CA ASN A 102 -16.17 19.13 -25.44
C ASN A 102 -16.43 19.25 -23.94
N HIS A 103 -15.49 19.84 -23.21
CA HIS A 103 -15.54 19.98 -21.75
C HIS A 103 -15.67 21.45 -21.36
N LYS A 104 -16.64 21.76 -20.50
CA LYS A 104 -16.88 23.11 -19.99
C LYS A 104 -17.04 23.11 -18.47
N LYS A 105 -16.66 24.20 -17.81
CA LYS A 105 -17.07 24.44 -16.42
C LYS A 105 -18.58 24.69 -16.36
N LEU A 106 -19.21 24.30 -15.26
CA LEU A 106 -20.62 24.59 -14.98
C LEU A 106 -20.70 25.78 -14.03
N LEU A 107 -21.18 26.92 -14.55
CA LEU A 107 -21.23 28.19 -13.81
C LEU A 107 -19.83 28.58 -13.29
N ASP A 108 -19.78 29.46 -12.30
CA ASP A 108 -18.56 29.90 -11.62
C ASP A 108 -18.14 28.90 -10.52
N SER A 109 -18.08 27.60 -10.86
CA SER A 109 -17.84 26.52 -9.89
C SER A 109 -16.79 25.51 -10.34
N ASN A 110 -16.26 24.74 -9.38
CA ASN A 110 -15.39 23.58 -9.63
C ASN A 110 -16.21 22.33 -9.96
N ALA A 111 -17.09 22.48 -10.94
CA ALA A 111 -17.79 21.40 -11.62
C ALA A 111 -17.54 21.51 -13.11
N ASN A 112 -17.38 20.38 -13.79
CA ASN A 112 -17.27 20.34 -15.25
C ASN A 112 -18.19 19.30 -15.88
N PHE A 113 -18.52 19.56 -17.14
CA PHE A 113 -19.43 18.76 -17.93
C PHE A 113 -18.81 18.47 -19.29
N GLU A 114 -18.82 17.20 -19.66
CA GLU A 114 -18.31 16.66 -20.91
C GLU A 114 -19.47 16.28 -21.83
N GLN A 115 -19.39 16.71 -23.08
CA GLN A 115 -20.18 16.19 -24.19
C GLN A 115 -19.26 15.43 -25.12
N PHE A 116 -19.46 14.12 -25.22
CA PHE A 116 -18.63 13.21 -26.00
C PHE A 116 -19.46 12.55 -27.10
N GLU A 117 -19.01 12.66 -28.34
CA GLU A 117 -19.73 12.16 -29.51
C GLU A 117 -18.73 11.64 -30.55
N ILE A 118 -18.85 10.35 -30.91
CA ILE A 118 -17.92 9.65 -31.81
C ILE A 118 -18.64 8.71 -32.78
N ASP A 119 -18.04 8.55 -33.96
CA ASP A 119 -18.60 7.84 -35.11
C ASP A 119 -17.59 6.85 -35.71
N ASN A 120 -18.14 5.74 -36.24
CA ASN A 120 -17.53 4.92 -37.27
C ASN A 120 -18.49 4.85 -38.47
N PRO A 121 -18.30 5.68 -39.51
CA PRO A 121 -19.19 5.72 -40.67
C PRO A 121 -19.25 4.40 -41.46
N GLU A 122 -18.12 3.69 -41.60
CA GLU A 122 -18.00 2.45 -42.36
C GLU A 122 -18.84 1.30 -41.78
N LYS A 123 -18.98 1.27 -40.44
CA LYS A 123 -19.76 0.28 -39.71
C LYS A 123 -21.13 0.81 -39.27
N HIS A 124 -21.47 2.05 -39.64
CA HIS A 124 -22.68 2.77 -39.22
C HIS A 124 -22.88 2.76 -37.69
N LEU A 125 -21.79 2.89 -36.93
CA LEU A 125 -21.82 2.91 -35.46
C LEU A 125 -21.63 4.34 -34.96
N HIS A 126 -22.42 4.71 -33.96
CA HIS A 126 -22.42 6.02 -33.34
C HIS A 126 -22.52 5.87 -31.82
N ILE A 127 -21.78 6.69 -31.06
CA ILE A 127 -21.78 6.67 -29.59
C ILE A 127 -21.83 8.10 -29.08
N LYS A 128 -22.82 8.39 -28.23
CA LYS A 128 -22.86 9.59 -27.37
C LYS A 128 -22.59 9.18 -25.93
N ALA A 129 -21.86 10.02 -25.21
CA ALA A 129 -21.70 9.92 -23.76
C ALA A 129 -21.61 11.31 -23.15
N GLN A 130 -21.91 11.41 -21.86
CA GLN A 130 -21.70 12.62 -21.08
C GLN A 130 -21.17 12.27 -19.70
N THR A 131 -20.29 13.13 -19.20
CA THR A 131 -19.69 12.97 -17.88
C THR A 131 -19.88 14.24 -17.08
N LEU A 132 -20.45 14.12 -15.88
CA LEU A 132 -20.51 15.19 -14.89
C LEU A 132 -19.41 14.94 -13.84
N ARG A 133 -18.56 15.95 -13.60
CA ARG A 133 -17.54 15.92 -12.54
C ARG A 133 -17.83 17.03 -11.54
N LEU A 134 -17.95 16.67 -10.26
CA LEU A 134 -18.25 17.60 -9.16
C LEU A 134 -17.13 17.54 -8.12
N TYR A 135 -16.53 18.67 -7.77
CA TYR A 135 -15.62 18.79 -6.65
C TYR A 135 -16.37 19.03 -5.33
N ASN A 136 -16.00 18.31 -4.27
CA ASN A 136 -16.48 18.55 -2.92
C ASN A 136 -15.32 19.14 -2.07
N PRO A 137 -15.44 20.39 -1.58
CA PRO A 137 -14.36 21.06 -0.85
C PRO A 137 -14.17 20.52 0.57
N ASP A 138 -15.22 20.01 1.24
CA ASP A 138 -15.13 19.49 2.60
C ASP A 138 -14.29 18.20 2.70
N THR A 139 -14.26 17.42 1.61
CA THR A 139 -13.57 16.12 1.52
C THR A 139 -12.33 16.14 0.63
N CYS A 140 -12.11 17.25 -0.10
CA CYS A 140 -11.10 17.39 -1.16
C CYS A 140 -11.12 16.17 -2.11
N GLN A 141 -12.30 15.91 -2.71
CA GLN A 141 -12.55 14.80 -3.61
C GLN A 141 -13.40 15.22 -4.80
N TRP A 142 -13.10 14.64 -5.96
CA TRP A 142 -13.93 14.69 -7.14
C TRP A 142 -14.85 13.48 -7.20
N SER A 143 -16.12 13.71 -7.52
CA SER A 143 -17.09 12.68 -7.88
C SER A 143 -17.35 12.74 -9.38
N ILE A 144 -17.16 11.62 -10.07
CA ILE A 144 -17.37 11.48 -11.53
C ILE A 144 -18.59 10.59 -11.77
N TYR A 145 -19.54 11.10 -12.55
CA TYR A 145 -20.78 10.43 -12.92
C TYR A 145 -20.90 10.32 -14.44
N LEU A 146 -21.03 9.11 -14.97
CA LEU A 146 -21.45 8.89 -16.35
C LEU A 146 -22.97 9.02 -16.44
N LEU A 147 -23.47 9.68 -17.48
CA LEU A 147 -24.89 9.91 -17.71
C LEU A 147 -25.44 9.00 -18.81
N ASP A 148 -26.61 8.42 -18.57
CA ASP A 148 -27.38 7.59 -19.49
C ASP A 148 -28.64 8.37 -19.89
N LEU A 149 -28.48 9.28 -20.85
CA LEU A 149 -29.55 10.19 -21.27
C LEU A 149 -30.77 9.46 -21.84
N ASP A 150 -30.55 8.36 -22.57
CA ASP A 150 -31.62 7.57 -23.19
C ASP A 150 -32.56 6.96 -22.14
N LYS A 151 -32.05 6.70 -20.92
CA LYS A 151 -32.82 6.19 -19.78
C LYS A 151 -33.12 7.26 -18.73
N GLY A 152 -32.74 8.52 -18.96
CA GLY A 152 -32.90 9.62 -18.01
C GLY A 152 -32.16 9.40 -16.67
N GLY A 153 -31.04 8.68 -16.70
CA GLY A 153 -30.32 8.21 -15.52
C GLY A 153 -28.86 8.65 -15.46
N PHE A 154 -28.22 8.38 -14.32
CA PHE A 154 -26.78 8.49 -14.14
C PHE A 154 -26.28 7.32 -13.29
N GLU A 155 -24.98 7.06 -13.34
CA GLU A 155 -24.37 6.01 -12.51
C GLU A 155 -24.61 6.28 -11.02
N ARG A 156 -25.36 5.39 -10.35
CA ARG A 156 -25.81 5.59 -8.96
C ARG A 156 -24.66 5.68 -7.93
N THR A 157 -23.45 5.27 -8.31
CA THR A 157 -22.24 5.39 -7.49
C THR A 157 -21.20 6.13 -8.31
N ALA A 158 -20.89 7.38 -7.95
CA ALA A 158 -19.76 8.07 -8.57
C ALA A 158 -18.45 7.36 -8.25
N SER A 159 -17.58 7.29 -9.26
CA SER A 159 -16.16 7.06 -9.01
C SER A 159 -15.59 8.27 -8.26
N ARG A 160 -14.97 8.03 -7.09
CA ARG A 160 -14.36 9.09 -6.27
C ARG A 160 -12.87 9.16 -6.51
N TRP A 161 -12.36 10.36 -6.74
CA TRP A 161 -10.98 10.62 -7.08
C TRP A 161 -10.36 11.67 -6.17
N ARG A 162 -9.12 11.41 -5.77
CA ARG A 162 -8.16 12.39 -5.25
C ARG A 162 -6.86 12.11 -6.00
N ILE A 163 -6.41 13.09 -6.78
CA ILE A 163 -5.20 12.98 -7.63
C ILE A 163 -3.93 13.26 -6.82
#